data_AF-R7HXM2-F1
#
_entry.id   AF-R7HXM2-F1
#
_cell.length_a   1.000
_cell.length_b   1.000
_cell.length_c   1.000
_cell.angle_alpha   90.00
_cell.angle_beta   90.00
_cell.angle_gamma   90.00
#
_symmetry.space_group_name_H-M   'P 1'
#
loop_
_entity.id
_entity.type
_entity.pdbx_description
1 polymer ?
#
loop_
_entity_poly.entity_id
_entity_poly.type
_entity_poly.pdbx_seq_one_letter_code
_entity_poly.pdbx_strand_id
1 'polypeptide(L)'
;MFIKTCYNINTIKKGAEYEKIIKCRGGGNLTAQNKGFTLAEVLVTLGIIGVVSAMTVPTLMQNYQRKSYVTQLHKVYNDLNQALLQYQTDKNALNLKEAGLTTNEACGEFFKKYFKIVQDCGDNQTHCFADSYKKISGVRSDFNCRKNCVVLASGTALEMLSGSYPFDAGNVIRISVDINGAQGPNVFGRDAFTLFLYPNGIIDELVSDKSLLPPFTKDIRETAYATCMSTNSGGYHGCFGKILNDNWEMNY
;
A
#
# COMPACT_ATOMS: atom_id res chain seq x y z
N MET A 1 10.58 81.93 18.31
CA MET A 1 9.61 81.57 19.36
C MET A 1 8.21 81.74 18.80
N PHE A 2 7.58 80.67 18.32
CA PHE A 2 6.14 80.66 18.00
C PHE A 2 5.56 79.41 18.65
N ILE A 3 4.96 79.60 19.81
CA ILE A 3 4.22 78.56 20.52
C ILE A 3 2.90 78.40 19.76
N LYS A 4 2.75 77.29 19.01
CA LYS A 4 1.43 76.92 18.46
C LYS A 4 0.67 76.16 19.54
N THR A 5 -0.25 76.85 20.20
CA THR A 5 -1.20 76.25 21.14
C THR A 5 -2.22 75.43 20.34
N CYS A 6 -2.30 74.13 20.60
CA CYS A 6 -3.29 73.23 20.00
C CYS A 6 -4.54 73.15 20.91
N TYR A 7 -5.74 73.33 20.34
CA TYR A 7 -7.01 73.21 21.06
C TYR A 7 -7.69 71.86 20.80
N ASN A 8 -8.36 71.32 21.83
CA ASN A 8 -9.12 70.07 21.77
C ASN A 8 -10.57 70.35 21.32
N ILE A 9 -11.02 69.60 20.31
CA ILE A 9 -12.27 69.86 19.55
C ILE A 9 -13.55 69.75 20.38
N ASN A 10 -13.48 69.16 21.58
CA ASN A 10 -14.61 68.97 22.48
C ASN A 10 -15.03 70.23 23.26
N THR A 11 -14.37 71.39 23.05
CA THR A 11 -14.65 72.65 23.78
C THR A 11 -15.27 73.76 22.91
N ILE A 12 -15.65 73.47 21.66
CA ILE A 12 -16.14 74.49 20.72
C ILE A 12 -17.65 74.75 20.95
N LYS A 13 -18.01 75.90 21.53
CA LYS A 13 -19.41 76.36 21.62
C LYS A 13 -19.91 76.82 20.23
N LYS A 14 -21.19 76.52 19.92
CA LYS A 14 -21.88 76.94 18.68
C LYS A 14 -21.79 78.46 18.52
N GLY A 15 -21.12 78.93 17.45
CA GLY A 15 -21.13 80.34 17.05
C GLY A 15 -19.78 80.99 16.68
N ALA A 16 -18.67 80.25 16.56
CA ALA A 16 -17.38 80.83 16.17
C ALA A 16 -17.15 80.85 14.64
N GLU A 17 -16.70 81.99 14.12
CA GLU A 17 -16.33 82.22 12.72
C GLU A 17 -15.22 81.27 12.23
N TYR A 18 -15.30 80.95 10.94
CA TYR A 18 -14.55 79.93 10.21
C TYR A 18 -13.12 80.38 9.88
N GLU A 19 -12.23 80.53 10.86
CA GLU A 19 -10.80 80.55 10.56
C GLU A 19 -10.19 79.14 10.51
N LYS A 20 -9.51 78.89 9.38
CA LYS A 20 -8.86 77.64 8.95
C LYS A 20 -8.30 76.79 10.11
N ILE A 21 -9.03 75.73 10.47
CA ILE A 21 -8.50 74.65 11.30
C ILE A 21 -7.51 73.84 10.46
N ILE A 22 -6.21 74.05 10.68
CA ILE A 22 -5.17 73.19 10.14
C ILE A 22 -5.23 71.85 10.89
N LYS A 23 -5.71 70.80 10.23
CA LYS A 23 -5.60 69.43 10.73
C LYS A 23 -4.12 69.05 10.84
N CYS A 24 -3.62 68.90 12.06
CA CYS A 24 -2.37 68.18 12.31
C CYS A 24 -2.58 66.69 11.98
N ARG A 25 -2.35 66.29 10.73
CA ARG A 25 -2.10 64.88 10.41
C ARG A 25 -0.71 64.56 10.97
N GLY A 26 -0.65 63.70 11.97
CA GLY A 26 0.59 63.15 12.52
C GLY A 26 1.37 62.43 11.44
N GLY A 27 2.30 63.14 10.81
CA GLY A 27 3.34 62.59 9.94
C GLY A 27 4.49 62.05 10.77
N GLY A 28 4.24 60.95 11.48
CA GLY A 28 5.28 60.07 12.01
C GLY A 28 5.38 58.86 11.10
N ASN A 29 6.06 58.98 9.97
CA ASN A 29 6.37 57.84 9.10
C ASN A 29 7.42 56.96 9.81
N LEU A 30 6.94 55.97 10.54
CA LEU A 30 7.62 54.68 10.67
C LEU A 30 6.82 53.66 9.85
N THR A 31 6.67 53.93 8.55
CA THR A 31 6.26 52.88 7.61
C THR A 31 7.45 51.95 7.45
N ALA A 32 7.48 50.86 8.23
CA ALA A 32 8.18 49.68 7.78
C ALA A 32 7.66 49.39 6.37
N GLN A 33 8.53 49.48 5.37
CA GLN A 33 8.19 49.21 3.99
C GLN A 33 7.85 47.72 3.94
N ASN A 34 6.57 47.37 4.00
CA ASN A 34 6.12 46.00 3.77
C ASN A 34 6.52 45.65 2.33
N LYS A 35 7.67 45.00 2.17
CA LYS A 35 8.14 44.43 0.91
C LYS A 35 7.24 43.24 0.60
N GLY A 36 6.07 43.50 0.05
CA GLY A 36 5.21 42.47 -0.53
C GLY A 36 5.82 41.94 -1.82
N PHE A 37 5.62 40.66 -2.10
CA PHE A 37 6.00 40.07 -3.38
C PHE A 37 5.20 40.73 -4.52
N THR A 38 5.88 41.05 -5.61
CA THR A 38 5.23 41.49 -6.84
C THR A 38 4.45 40.32 -7.46
N LEU A 39 3.40 40.64 -8.21
CA LEU A 39 2.63 39.63 -8.94
C LEU A 39 3.52 38.76 -9.85
N ALA A 40 4.52 39.38 -10.50
CA ALA A 40 5.46 38.67 -11.35
C ALA A 40 6.34 37.68 -10.57
N GLU A 41 6.85 38.06 -9.39
CA GLU A 41 7.62 37.16 -8.52
C GLU A 41 6.78 35.95 -8.07
N VAL A 42 5.51 36.18 -7.71
CA VAL A 42 4.61 35.09 -7.31
C VAL A 42 4.28 34.17 -8.50
N LEU A 43 4.04 34.73 -9.69
CA LEU A 43 3.74 33.91 -10.87
C LEU A 43 4.94 33.08 -11.34
N VAL A 44 6.16 33.63 -11.29
CA VAL A 44 7.38 32.90 -11.64
C VAL A 44 7.62 31.77 -10.64
N THR A 45 7.46 32.03 -9.34
CA THR A 45 7.66 31.00 -8.30
C THR A 45 6.61 29.89 -8.39
N LEU A 46 5.34 30.22 -8.59
CA LEU A 46 4.28 29.22 -8.83
C LEU A 46 4.52 28.44 -10.13
N GLY A 47 5.03 29.08 -11.18
CA GLY A 47 5.41 28.41 -12.42
C GLY A 47 6.54 27.41 -12.23
N ILE A 48 7.59 27.78 -11.49
CA ILE A 48 8.73 26.91 -11.18
C ILE A 48 8.26 25.72 -10.31
N ILE A 49 7.51 25.99 -9.24
CA ILE A 49 6.98 24.93 -8.36
C ILE A 49 6.06 24.00 -9.15
N GLY A 50 5.20 24.55 -10.02
CA GLY A 50 4.29 23.76 -10.85
C GLY A 50 5.02 22.77 -11.77
N VAL A 51 6.06 23.22 -12.46
CA VAL A 51 6.87 22.34 -13.34
C VAL A 51 7.60 21.28 -12.52
N VAL A 52 8.24 21.66 -11.42
CA VAL A 52 8.98 20.71 -10.57
C VAL A 52 8.04 19.68 -9.94
N SER A 53 6.88 20.11 -9.41
CA SER A 53 5.87 19.20 -8.85
C SER A 53 5.30 18.24 -9.91
N ALA A 54 5.05 18.70 -11.13
CA ALA A 54 4.56 17.85 -12.22
C ALA A 54 5.55 16.71 -12.56
N MET A 55 6.86 16.97 -12.45
CA MET A 55 7.89 15.97 -12.72
C MET A 55 8.20 15.05 -11.53
N THR A 56 8.03 15.53 -10.29
CA THR A 56 8.48 14.81 -9.10
C THR A 56 7.38 14.07 -8.35
N VAL A 57 6.16 14.63 -8.30
CA VAL A 57 5.04 14.05 -7.55
C VAL A 57 4.63 12.66 -8.07
N PRO A 58 4.51 12.42 -9.40
CA PRO A 58 4.14 11.10 -9.90
C PRO A 58 5.14 10.01 -9.50
N THR A 59 6.44 10.27 -9.66
CA THR A 59 7.50 9.32 -9.33
C THR A 59 7.57 9.06 -7.83
N LEU A 60 7.48 10.11 -7.00
CA LEU A 60 7.46 9.96 -5.55
C LEU A 60 6.26 9.12 -5.09
N MET A 61 5.06 9.40 -5.64
CA MET A 61 3.84 8.68 -5.31
C MET A 61 3.95 7.19 -5.69
N GLN A 62 4.45 6.89 -6.89
CA GLN A 62 4.65 5.50 -7.33
C GLN A 62 5.66 4.77 -6.43
N ASN A 63 6.77 5.39 -6.08
CA ASN A 63 7.78 4.80 -5.19
C ASN A 63 7.23 4.57 -3.78
N TYR A 64 6.46 5.53 -3.25
CA TYR A 64 5.78 5.39 -1.97
C TYR A 64 4.77 4.23 -1.99
N GLN A 65 3.94 4.14 -3.03
CA GLN A 65 2.96 3.06 -3.20
C GLN A 65 3.65 1.69 -3.19
N ARG A 66 4.73 1.51 -3.97
CA ARG A 66 5.49 0.25 -3.99
C ARG A 66 6.01 -0.12 -2.59
N LYS A 67 6.57 0.84 -1.86
CA LYS A 67 7.04 0.59 -0.48
C LYS A 67 5.89 0.22 0.46
N SER A 68 4.77 0.94 0.38
CA SER A 68 3.57 0.66 1.17
C SER A 68 3.03 -0.74 0.87
N TYR A 69 3.07 -1.15 -0.40
CA TYR A 69 2.61 -2.46 -0.82
C TYR A 69 3.48 -3.59 -0.31
N VAL A 70 4.81 -3.48 -0.47
CA VAL A 70 5.71 -4.51 0.03
C VAL A 70 5.69 -4.58 1.56
N THR A 71 5.54 -3.45 2.25
CA THR A 71 5.39 -3.43 3.71
C THR A 71 4.14 -4.19 4.15
N GLN A 72 3.01 -4.01 3.44
CA GLN A 72 1.78 -4.75 3.72
C GLN A 72 1.94 -6.25 3.41
N LEU A 73 2.57 -6.60 2.29
CA LEU A 73 2.86 -7.99 1.96
C LEU A 73 3.74 -8.67 3.02
N HIS A 74 4.77 -7.97 3.50
CA HIS A 74 5.64 -8.45 4.56
C HIS A 74 4.88 -8.68 5.87
N LYS A 75 3.97 -7.76 6.21
CA LYS A 75 3.08 -7.96 7.35
C LYS A 75 2.23 -9.21 7.18
N VAL A 76 1.58 -9.40 6.03
CA VAL A 76 0.76 -10.59 5.75
C VAL A 76 1.59 -11.87 5.88
N TYR A 77 2.81 -11.88 5.33
CA TYR A 77 3.73 -13.01 5.47
C TYR A 77 4.05 -13.33 6.95
N ASN A 78 4.32 -12.31 7.76
CA ASN A 78 4.60 -12.49 9.18
C ASN A 78 3.36 -12.98 9.95
N ASP A 79 2.19 -12.38 9.69
CA ASP A 79 0.92 -12.78 10.30
C ASP A 79 0.57 -14.23 9.95
N LEU A 80 0.80 -14.66 8.70
CA LEU A 80 0.65 -16.06 8.27
C LEU A 80 1.60 -16.99 9.02
N ASN A 81 2.89 -16.67 9.10
CA ASN A 81 3.85 -17.51 9.83
C ASN A 81 3.47 -17.65 11.31
N GLN A 82 3.06 -16.56 11.96
CA GLN A 82 2.61 -16.58 13.36
C GLN A 82 1.36 -17.45 13.53
N ALA A 83 0.37 -17.29 12.66
CA ALA A 83 -0.86 -18.07 12.69
C ALA A 83 -0.60 -19.58 12.45
N LEU A 84 0.31 -19.92 11.53
CA LEU A 84 0.69 -21.32 11.26
C LEU A 84 1.40 -21.97 12.44
N LEU A 85 2.30 -21.25 13.12
CA LEU A 85 2.94 -21.73 14.35
C LEU A 85 1.92 -21.92 15.48
N GLN A 86 0.99 -20.98 15.62
CA GLN A 86 -0.10 -21.11 16.59
C GLN A 86 -1.00 -22.30 16.26
N TYR A 87 -1.31 -22.53 14.99
CA TYR A 87 -2.11 -23.67 14.53
C TYR A 87 -1.47 -25.01 14.91
N GLN A 88 -0.16 -25.16 14.67
CA GLN A 88 0.59 -26.37 15.06
C GLN A 88 0.56 -26.59 16.58
N THR A 89 0.76 -25.51 17.33
CA THR A 89 0.81 -25.55 18.80
C THR A 89 -0.56 -25.93 19.39
N ASP A 90 -1.64 -25.31 18.92
CA ASP A 90 -3.01 -25.59 19.37
C ASP A 90 -3.45 -27.03 19.09
N LYS A 91 -2.94 -27.61 18.00
CA LYS A 91 -3.21 -29.01 17.61
C LYS A 91 -2.22 -30.00 18.24
N ASN A 92 -1.20 -29.52 18.96
CA ASN A 92 -0.11 -30.33 19.52
C ASN A 92 0.52 -31.29 18.48
N ALA A 93 0.80 -30.76 17.29
CA ALA A 93 1.29 -31.53 16.15
C ALA A 93 2.73 -31.14 15.78
N LEU A 94 3.49 -32.08 15.22
CA LEU A 94 4.89 -31.84 14.84
C LEU A 94 5.03 -31.08 13.51
N ASN A 95 3.99 -31.08 12.68
CA ASN A 95 3.96 -30.40 11.38
C ASN A 95 2.53 -30.06 10.95
N LEU A 96 2.39 -29.26 9.88
CA LEU A 96 1.07 -28.80 9.40
C LEU A 96 0.18 -29.92 8.88
N LYS A 97 0.79 -30.97 8.31
CA LYS A 97 0.05 -32.13 7.80
C LYS A 97 -0.59 -32.92 8.94
N GLU A 98 0.17 -33.18 10.01
CA GLU A 98 -0.32 -33.79 11.25
C GLU A 98 -1.35 -32.90 11.95
N ALA A 99 -1.14 -31.59 11.94
CA ALA A 99 -2.11 -30.63 12.45
C ALA A 99 -3.43 -30.61 11.64
N GLY A 100 -3.49 -31.29 10.50
CA GLY A 100 -4.70 -31.44 9.67
C GLY A 100 -4.94 -30.30 8.69
N LEU A 101 -3.97 -29.40 8.47
CA LEU A 101 -4.06 -28.36 7.45
C LEU A 101 -3.79 -28.95 6.07
N THR A 102 -4.71 -29.77 5.58
CA THR A 102 -4.51 -30.56 4.34
C THR A 102 -5.68 -30.45 3.37
N THR A 103 -6.83 -29.94 3.77
CA THR A 103 -8.01 -29.78 2.92
C THR A 103 -8.43 -28.32 2.79
N ASN A 104 -9.31 -28.02 1.83
CA ASN A 104 -9.85 -26.67 1.69
C ASN A 104 -10.70 -26.27 2.89
N GLU A 105 -11.41 -27.22 3.50
CA GLU A 105 -12.22 -27.00 4.69
C GLU A 105 -11.32 -26.59 5.87
N ALA A 106 -10.20 -27.30 6.08
CA ALA A 106 -9.23 -26.95 7.10
C ALA A 106 -8.61 -25.56 6.88
N CYS A 107 -8.37 -25.18 5.61
CA CYS A 107 -7.90 -23.84 5.26
C CYS A 107 -8.93 -22.75 5.61
N GLY A 108 -10.21 -22.99 5.34
CA GLY A 108 -11.30 -22.08 5.72
C GLY A 108 -11.46 -21.94 7.24
N GLU A 109 -11.40 -23.04 7.99
CA GLU A 109 -11.43 -23.04 9.45
C GLU A 109 -10.22 -22.32 10.06
N PHE A 110 -9.05 -22.50 9.47
CA PHE A 110 -7.83 -21.80 9.86
C PHE A 110 -8.02 -20.28 9.78
N PHE A 111 -8.52 -19.73 8.66
CA PHE A 111 -8.78 -18.29 8.60
C PHE A 111 -9.78 -17.82 9.66
N LYS A 112 -10.87 -18.56 9.84
CA LYS A 112 -11.93 -18.19 10.81
C LYS A 112 -11.44 -18.17 12.25
N LYS A 113 -10.47 -19.01 12.60
CA LYS A 113 -9.96 -19.11 13.97
C LYS A 113 -8.80 -18.16 14.26
N TYR A 114 -7.85 -18.02 13.34
CA TYR A 114 -6.60 -17.30 13.61
C TYR A 114 -6.56 -15.88 13.03
N PHE A 115 -7.52 -15.51 12.18
CA PHE A 115 -7.58 -14.18 11.58
C PHE A 115 -8.88 -13.45 11.93
N LYS A 116 -8.77 -12.11 12.00
CA LYS A 116 -9.94 -11.22 12.12
C LYS A 116 -10.49 -10.91 10.73
N ILE A 117 -11.41 -11.76 10.30
CA ILE A 117 -12.14 -11.61 9.03
C ILE A 117 -13.21 -10.53 9.19
N VAL A 118 -13.22 -9.54 8.30
CA VAL A 118 -14.30 -8.55 8.20
C VAL A 118 -15.32 -8.90 7.13
N GLN A 119 -14.91 -9.73 6.16
CA GLN A 119 -15.79 -10.22 5.10
C GLN A 119 -15.35 -11.61 4.64
N ASP A 120 -16.30 -12.56 4.62
CA ASP A 120 -16.11 -13.92 4.10
C ASP A 120 -16.87 -14.04 2.79
N CYS A 121 -16.16 -14.24 1.68
CA CYS A 121 -16.75 -14.41 0.35
C CYS A 121 -16.83 -15.90 -0.07
N GLY A 122 -16.42 -16.82 0.80
CA GLY A 122 -16.50 -18.26 0.56
C GLY A 122 -15.77 -18.70 -0.71
N ASP A 123 -16.50 -19.30 -1.63
CA ASP A 123 -15.96 -19.88 -2.87
C ASP A 123 -16.10 -18.95 -4.08
N ASN A 124 -16.39 -17.67 -3.84
CA ASN A 124 -16.51 -16.66 -4.87
C ASN A 124 -15.60 -15.47 -4.54
N GLN A 125 -14.89 -14.97 -5.54
CA GLN A 125 -14.02 -13.81 -5.41
C GLN A 125 -14.81 -12.49 -5.26
N THR A 126 -16.09 -12.46 -5.67
CA THR A 126 -16.91 -11.24 -5.70
C THR A 126 -16.89 -10.52 -4.34
N HIS A 127 -16.65 -9.22 -4.37
CA HIS A 127 -16.54 -8.31 -3.23
C HIS A 127 -15.29 -8.47 -2.33
N CYS A 128 -14.53 -9.57 -2.43
CA CYS A 128 -13.26 -9.72 -1.71
C CYS A 128 -12.06 -9.32 -2.58
N PHE A 129 -12.02 -9.84 -3.80
CA PHE A 129 -10.98 -9.58 -4.80
C PHE A 129 -11.56 -8.78 -5.97
N ALA A 130 -10.69 -8.19 -6.77
CA ALA A 130 -11.10 -7.53 -7.99
C ALA A 130 -11.58 -8.53 -9.04
N ASP A 131 -12.46 -8.08 -9.94
CA ASP A 131 -13.00 -8.94 -11.01
C ASP A 131 -11.93 -9.37 -12.02
N SER A 132 -10.86 -8.58 -12.16
CA SER A 132 -9.77 -8.87 -13.08
C SER A 132 -8.46 -8.25 -12.64
N TYR A 133 -7.37 -8.97 -12.91
CA TYR A 133 -6.01 -8.52 -12.68
C TYR A 133 -5.24 -8.46 -14.00
N LYS A 134 -4.22 -7.61 -14.06
CA LYS A 134 -3.22 -7.59 -15.13
C LYS A 134 -1.86 -8.00 -14.59
N LYS A 135 -1.00 -8.53 -15.44
CA LYS A 135 0.42 -8.74 -15.13
C LYS A 135 1.19 -7.43 -15.27
N ILE A 136 2.41 -7.39 -14.75
CA ILE A 136 3.33 -6.25 -14.94
C ILE A 136 3.56 -5.96 -16.43
N SER A 137 3.57 -7.00 -17.27
CA SER A 137 3.69 -6.91 -18.73
C SER A 137 2.46 -6.28 -19.43
N GLY A 138 1.36 -6.04 -18.70
CA GLY A 138 0.16 -5.40 -19.21
C GLY A 138 -0.91 -6.36 -19.75
N VAL A 139 -0.58 -7.66 -19.92
CA VAL A 139 -1.57 -8.68 -20.30
C VAL A 139 -2.50 -9.02 -19.13
N ARG A 140 -3.67 -9.60 -19.41
CA ARG A 140 -4.57 -10.13 -18.37
C ARG A 140 -3.86 -11.24 -17.58
N SER A 141 -4.09 -11.29 -16.26
CA SER A 141 -3.62 -12.36 -15.38
C SER A 141 -4.77 -13.32 -15.05
N ASP A 142 -4.45 -14.60 -14.92
CA ASP A 142 -5.39 -15.63 -14.43
C ASP A 142 -5.36 -15.76 -12.89
N PHE A 143 -4.67 -14.85 -12.19
CA PHE A 143 -4.75 -14.72 -10.74
C PHE A 143 -6.21 -14.52 -10.32
N ASN A 144 -6.68 -15.38 -9.42
CA ASN A 144 -8.04 -15.35 -8.91
C ASN A 144 -8.15 -16.03 -7.55
N CYS A 145 -9.23 -15.71 -6.84
CA CYS A 145 -9.65 -16.44 -5.67
C CYS A 145 -10.69 -17.51 -6.07
N ARG A 146 -10.54 -18.75 -5.57
CA ARG A 146 -11.36 -19.91 -5.92
C ARG A 146 -12.07 -20.52 -4.72
N LYS A 147 -11.42 -20.55 -3.55
CA LYS A 147 -11.94 -21.17 -2.32
C LYS A 147 -11.45 -20.43 -1.09
N ASN A 148 -12.29 -20.33 -0.06
CA ASN A 148 -11.93 -19.68 1.21
C ASN A 148 -11.45 -18.22 1.03
N CYS A 149 -12.13 -17.47 0.17
CA CYS A 149 -11.88 -16.06 -0.09
C CYS A 149 -12.33 -15.22 1.11
N VAL A 150 -11.41 -14.46 1.72
CA VAL A 150 -11.71 -13.62 2.89
C VAL A 150 -11.04 -12.26 2.76
N VAL A 151 -11.60 -11.26 3.44
CA VAL A 151 -10.94 -9.96 3.67
C VAL A 151 -10.69 -9.77 5.15
N LEU A 152 -9.46 -9.40 5.47
CA LEU A 152 -9.02 -9.10 6.83
C LEU A 152 -9.37 -7.65 7.21
N ALA A 153 -9.39 -7.37 8.52
CA ALA A 153 -9.54 -5.99 9.01
C ALA A 153 -8.48 -5.01 8.50
N SER A 154 -7.34 -5.49 7.98
CA SER A 154 -6.33 -4.66 7.30
C SER A 154 -6.75 -4.19 5.90
N GLY A 155 -7.84 -4.70 5.34
CA GLY A 155 -8.22 -4.50 3.93
C GLY A 155 -7.54 -5.47 2.97
N THR A 156 -6.69 -6.37 3.46
CA THR A 156 -6.06 -7.43 2.67
C THR A 156 -7.07 -8.53 2.36
N ALA A 157 -7.18 -8.94 1.09
CA ALA A 157 -7.92 -10.12 0.69
C ALA A 157 -6.98 -11.34 0.59
N LEU A 158 -7.42 -12.48 1.12
CA LEU A 158 -6.66 -13.71 1.18
C LEU A 158 -7.47 -14.89 0.65
N GLU A 159 -6.74 -15.85 0.09
CA GLU A 159 -7.22 -17.19 -0.26
C GLU A 159 -6.26 -18.21 0.33
N MET A 160 -6.79 -19.35 0.80
CA MET A 160 -6.01 -20.56 1.00
C MET A 160 -6.70 -21.71 0.29
N LEU A 161 -6.01 -22.22 -0.74
CA LEU A 161 -6.47 -23.31 -1.57
C LEU A 161 -5.52 -24.50 -1.40
N SER A 162 -6.03 -25.55 -0.76
CA SER A 162 -5.40 -26.86 -0.73
C SER A 162 -5.81 -27.66 -1.97
N GLY A 163 -4.83 -28.31 -2.61
CA GLY A 163 -5.11 -29.25 -3.71
C GLY A 163 -5.38 -28.59 -5.07
N SER A 164 -4.32 -28.52 -5.88
CA SER A 164 -4.39 -28.63 -7.35
C SER A 164 -3.08 -29.16 -7.97
N TYR A 165 -2.11 -29.55 -7.14
CA TYR A 165 -0.80 -30.00 -7.61
C TYR A 165 -0.50 -31.42 -7.12
N PRO A 166 -1.10 -32.44 -7.78
CA PRO A 166 -1.03 -33.85 -7.36
C PRO A 166 0.38 -34.47 -7.40
N PHE A 167 1.41 -33.69 -7.77
CA PHE A 167 2.79 -34.15 -7.86
C PHE A 167 3.76 -33.36 -6.97
N ASP A 168 3.29 -32.40 -6.17
CA ASP A 168 4.15 -31.57 -5.33
C ASP A 168 4.62 -32.31 -4.08
N ALA A 169 5.68 -31.79 -3.42
CA ALA A 169 6.41 -32.32 -2.26
C ALA A 169 5.60 -32.59 -0.97
N GLY A 170 4.37 -33.11 -1.06
CA GLY A 170 3.58 -33.59 0.06
C GLY A 170 2.38 -32.74 0.46
N ASN A 171 1.72 -32.06 -0.50
CA ASN A 171 0.56 -31.14 -0.35
C ASN A 171 0.96 -29.68 -0.11
N VAL A 172 1.24 -28.95 -1.20
CA VAL A 172 1.48 -27.50 -1.18
C VAL A 172 0.16 -26.75 -1.20
N ILE A 173 0.00 -25.81 -0.28
CA ILE A 173 -1.17 -24.93 -0.20
C ILE A 173 -0.84 -23.62 -0.90
N ARG A 174 -1.68 -23.24 -1.87
CA ARG A 174 -1.60 -21.94 -2.53
C ARG A 174 -2.26 -20.89 -1.65
N ILE A 175 -1.54 -19.81 -1.40
CA ILE A 175 -2.04 -18.63 -0.70
C ILE A 175 -2.09 -17.48 -1.70
N SER A 176 -3.29 -17.05 -2.09
CA SER A 176 -3.46 -15.87 -2.94
C SER A 176 -3.62 -14.66 -2.02
N VAL A 177 -2.84 -13.61 -2.27
CA VAL A 177 -2.81 -12.40 -1.45
C VAL A 177 -3.09 -11.21 -2.35
N ASP A 178 -4.10 -10.42 -2.01
CA ASP A 178 -4.27 -9.08 -2.52
C ASP A 178 -4.17 -8.11 -1.33
N ILE A 179 -3.11 -7.33 -1.31
CA ILE A 179 -2.76 -6.52 -0.13
C ILE A 179 -3.74 -5.38 0.16
N ASN A 180 -4.45 -4.88 -0.85
CA ASN A 180 -5.44 -3.81 -0.75
C ASN A 180 -6.84 -4.25 -1.22
N GLY A 181 -7.04 -5.55 -1.43
CA GLY A 181 -8.31 -6.15 -1.85
C GLY A 181 -8.72 -5.64 -3.23
N ALA A 182 -10.03 -5.61 -3.53
CA ALA A 182 -10.52 -5.20 -4.85
C ALA A 182 -10.14 -3.77 -5.31
N GLN A 183 -9.48 -2.97 -4.46
CA GLN A 183 -9.01 -1.64 -4.80
C GLN A 183 -7.86 -1.70 -5.81
N GLY A 184 -7.91 -0.86 -6.83
CA GLY A 184 -6.85 -0.80 -7.83
C GLY A 184 -5.46 -0.52 -7.25
N PRO A 185 -4.38 -0.79 -8.00
CA PRO A 185 -4.37 -0.98 -9.45
C PRO A 185 -4.67 -2.40 -9.98
N ASN A 186 -4.82 -3.42 -9.14
CA ASN A 186 -5.11 -4.82 -9.48
C ASN A 186 -4.08 -5.40 -10.48
N VAL A 187 -2.81 -5.36 -10.08
CA VAL A 187 -1.67 -5.84 -10.85
C VAL A 187 -0.94 -6.96 -10.10
N PHE A 188 -0.94 -8.15 -10.70
CA PHE A 188 -0.15 -9.28 -10.23
C PHE A 188 1.35 -8.92 -10.21
N GLY A 189 1.97 -9.03 -9.04
CA GLY A 189 3.32 -8.56 -8.74
C GLY A 189 3.42 -7.12 -8.24
N ARG A 190 2.30 -6.40 -8.06
CA ARG A 190 2.30 -5.08 -7.38
C ARG A 190 1.47 -5.12 -6.10
N ASP A 191 0.22 -5.52 -6.23
CA ASP A 191 -0.74 -5.62 -5.14
C ASP A 191 -1.28 -7.04 -4.94
N ALA A 192 -1.33 -7.83 -6.02
CA ALA A 192 -1.66 -9.25 -5.98
C ALA A 192 -0.42 -10.16 -6.05
N PHE A 193 -0.34 -11.16 -5.18
CA PHE A 193 0.76 -12.12 -5.09
C PHE A 193 0.25 -13.52 -4.80
N THR A 194 1.00 -14.53 -5.23
CA THR A 194 0.76 -15.92 -4.85
C THR A 194 1.95 -16.42 -4.05
N LEU A 195 1.66 -16.96 -2.87
CA LEU A 195 2.60 -17.55 -1.94
C LEU A 195 2.29 -19.05 -1.85
N PHE A 196 3.30 -19.87 -1.54
CA PHE A 196 3.13 -21.32 -1.48
C PHE A 196 3.61 -21.84 -0.13
N LEU A 197 2.70 -22.42 0.62
CA LEU A 197 2.98 -23.04 1.92
C LEU A 197 3.32 -24.51 1.71
N TYR A 198 4.55 -24.87 2.04
CA TYR A 198 5.07 -26.23 1.89
C TYR A 198 4.84 -27.07 3.15
N PRO A 199 4.85 -28.41 3.04
CA PRO A 199 4.60 -29.30 4.18
C PRO A 199 5.57 -29.19 5.35
N ASN A 200 6.78 -28.67 5.10
CA ASN A 200 7.76 -28.35 6.14
C ASN A 200 7.46 -27.04 6.88
N GLY A 201 6.33 -26.39 6.60
CA GLY A 201 5.86 -25.19 7.29
C GLY A 201 6.42 -23.88 6.74
N ILE A 202 7.20 -23.92 5.67
CA ILE A 202 7.83 -22.73 5.09
C ILE A 202 6.98 -22.21 3.94
N ILE A 203 6.74 -20.90 3.95
CA ILE A 203 6.13 -20.18 2.85
C ILE A 203 7.23 -19.67 1.92
N ASP A 204 7.17 -20.06 0.65
CA ASP A 204 8.15 -19.70 -0.38
C ASP A 204 7.47 -19.59 -1.77
N GLU A 205 8.27 -19.45 -2.82
CA GLU A 205 7.84 -19.43 -4.22
C GLU A 205 7.55 -20.82 -4.78
N LEU A 206 6.73 -20.92 -5.84
CA LEU A 206 6.54 -22.18 -6.57
C LEU A 206 7.68 -22.42 -7.56
N VAL A 207 8.23 -23.63 -7.48
CA VAL A 207 9.34 -24.09 -8.33
C VAL A 207 8.90 -25.28 -9.19
N SER A 208 9.56 -25.48 -10.33
CA SER A 208 9.22 -26.56 -11.27
C SER A 208 9.60 -27.95 -10.75
N ASP A 209 10.69 -28.06 -9.98
CA ASP A 209 11.10 -29.31 -9.36
C ASP A 209 10.28 -29.57 -8.10
N LYS A 210 9.35 -30.50 -8.25
CA LYS A 210 8.36 -30.86 -7.24
C LYS A 210 8.91 -31.73 -6.11
N SER A 211 10.16 -32.17 -6.20
CA SER A 211 10.83 -32.93 -5.14
C SER A 211 11.48 -32.03 -4.09
N LEU A 212 11.69 -30.75 -4.41
CA LEU A 212 12.37 -29.81 -3.52
C LEU A 212 11.43 -29.24 -2.45
N LEU A 213 11.99 -29.05 -1.26
CA LEU A 213 11.37 -28.32 -0.17
C LEU A 213 12.13 -27.01 0.09
N PRO A 214 11.43 -25.91 0.41
CA PRO A 214 12.07 -24.63 0.77
C PRO A 214 12.80 -24.71 2.13
N PRO A 215 13.67 -23.74 2.50
CA PRO A 215 13.87 -22.45 1.85
C PRO A 215 14.65 -22.61 0.54
N PHE A 216 14.09 -22.07 -0.56
CA PHE A 216 14.76 -22.12 -1.85
C PHE A 216 15.92 -21.12 -1.92
N THR A 217 16.93 -21.44 -2.74
CA THR A 217 18.04 -20.54 -3.00
C THR A 217 17.60 -19.34 -3.83
N LYS A 218 18.41 -18.27 -3.81
CA LYS A 218 18.15 -17.07 -4.62
C LYS A 218 18.00 -17.41 -6.10
N ASP A 219 18.89 -18.24 -6.65
CA ASP A 219 18.90 -18.60 -8.07
C ASP A 219 17.63 -19.34 -8.52
N ILE A 220 17.10 -20.23 -7.67
CA ILE A 220 15.85 -20.93 -7.95
C ILE A 220 14.68 -19.94 -8.01
N ARG A 221 14.61 -18.99 -7.07
CA ARG A 221 13.58 -17.95 -7.05
C ARG A 221 13.72 -16.98 -8.22
N GLU A 222 14.94 -16.60 -8.62
CA GLU A 222 15.17 -15.77 -9.82
C GLU A 222 14.73 -16.49 -11.10
N THR A 223 14.93 -17.81 -11.17
CA THR A 223 14.43 -18.60 -12.31
C THR A 223 12.90 -18.58 -12.34
N ALA A 224 12.23 -18.73 -11.19
CA ALA A 224 10.77 -18.64 -11.09
C ALA A 224 10.23 -17.24 -11.41
N TYR A 225 11.00 -16.17 -11.13
CA TYR A 225 10.62 -14.79 -11.43
C TYR A 225 10.36 -14.53 -12.93
N ALA A 226 10.95 -15.30 -13.84
CA ALA A 226 10.63 -15.23 -15.27
C ALA A 226 9.13 -15.45 -15.54
N THR A 227 8.44 -16.28 -14.75
CA THR A 227 6.99 -16.49 -14.87
C THR A 227 6.20 -15.23 -14.52
N CYS A 228 6.64 -14.47 -13.51
CA CYS A 228 6.02 -13.20 -13.10
C CYS A 228 6.03 -12.19 -14.25
N MET A 229 7.18 -12.07 -14.93
CA MET A 229 7.39 -11.10 -16.02
C MET A 229 6.90 -11.58 -17.39
N SER A 230 6.50 -12.85 -17.51
CA SER A 230 6.01 -13.40 -18.77
C SER A 230 4.71 -12.75 -19.25
N THR A 231 4.43 -12.86 -20.55
CA THR A 231 3.16 -12.49 -21.19
C THR A 231 2.11 -13.61 -21.14
N ASN A 232 2.41 -14.73 -20.47
CA ASN A 232 1.46 -15.82 -20.28
C ASN A 232 0.50 -15.49 -19.13
N SER A 233 -0.79 -15.37 -19.42
CA SER A 233 -1.86 -15.11 -18.44
C SER A 233 -1.88 -16.14 -17.31
N GLY A 234 -1.57 -17.40 -17.64
CA GLY A 234 -1.53 -18.51 -16.69
C GLY A 234 -0.30 -18.52 -15.78
N GLY A 235 0.64 -17.58 -15.95
CA GLY A 235 1.74 -17.39 -15.01
C GLY A 235 1.27 -16.58 -13.79
N TYR A 236 0.82 -17.28 -12.75
CA TYR A 236 0.29 -16.70 -11.49
C TYR A 236 1.27 -16.82 -10.32
N HIS A 237 2.57 -16.96 -10.57
CA HIS A 237 3.61 -17.08 -9.53
C HIS A 237 4.93 -16.42 -9.98
N GLY A 238 5.95 -16.43 -9.12
CA GLY A 238 7.30 -15.93 -9.41
C GLY A 238 7.61 -14.56 -8.79
N CYS A 239 6.59 -13.72 -8.59
CA CYS A 239 6.81 -12.35 -8.09
C CYS A 239 7.20 -12.33 -6.61
N PHE A 240 6.69 -13.29 -5.82
CA PHE A 240 6.94 -13.33 -4.38
C PHE A 240 8.38 -13.74 -4.09
N GLY A 241 8.89 -14.77 -4.78
CA GLY A 241 10.29 -15.18 -4.66
C GLY A 241 11.27 -14.05 -4.95
N LYS A 242 10.92 -13.16 -5.89
CA LYS A 242 11.72 -11.96 -6.18
C LYS A 242 11.75 -10.97 -5.01
N ILE A 243 10.60 -10.71 -4.37
CA ILE A 243 10.53 -9.84 -3.18
C ILE A 243 11.35 -10.42 -2.01
N LEU A 244 11.33 -11.74 -1.82
CA LEU A 244 12.17 -12.40 -0.81
C LEU A 244 13.67 -12.22 -1.10
N ASN A 245 14.08 -12.35 -2.36
CA ASN A 245 15.48 -12.17 -2.76
C ASN A 245 15.99 -10.73 -2.60
N ASP A 246 15.09 -9.77 -2.81
CA ASP A 246 15.35 -8.33 -2.80
C ASP A 246 15.10 -7.71 -1.40
N ASN A 247 15.11 -8.52 -0.33
CA ASN A 247 14.95 -8.07 1.06
C ASN A 247 13.69 -7.21 1.30
N TRP A 248 12.55 -7.62 0.75
CA TRP A 248 11.30 -6.85 0.85
C TRP A 248 11.36 -5.47 0.18
N GLU A 249 12.02 -5.40 -0.98
CA GLU A 249 11.96 -4.27 -1.89
C GLU A 249 11.38 -4.67 -3.25
N MET A 250 10.61 -3.76 -3.87
CA MET A 250 10.03 -3.97 -5.20
C MET A 250 10.76 -3.10 -6.22
N ASN A 251 11.77 -3.69 -6.85
CA ASN A 251 12.72 -3.00 -7.74
C ASN A 251 12.42 -3.15 -9.25
N TYR A 252 11.26 -3.69 -9.60
CA TYR A 252 10.78 -3.85 -10.98
C TYR A 252 9.57 -2.96 -11.28
#